data_AF-A0A256GAQ9-F1
#
_entry.id   AF-A0A256GAQ9-F1
#
_cell.length_a   1.000
_cell.length_b   1.000
_cell.length_c   1.000
_cell.angle_alpha   90.00
_cell.angle_beta   90.00
_cell.angle_gamma   90.00
#
_symmetry.space_group_name_H-M   'P 1'
#
loop_
_entity.id
_entity.type
_entity.pdbx_description
1 polymer ?
#
loop_
_entity_poly.entity_id
_entity_poly.type
_entity_poly.pdbx_seq_one_letter_code
_entity_poly.pdbx_strand_id
1 'polypeptide(L)'
;FEELHHAGAAARIPPRAVHDAAVTGLAESLERIERRKLADRLLIQRTDGEAVYDNVLSNGQWLAAARARQVLEETRRRPLSREEIDGFALVWAKVVARMEARSAPATLLDEVKAQSRDDLAWFLAERRRADEDDAMK
;
A
#
# COMPACT_ATOMS: atom_id res chain seq x y z
N PHE A 1 -0.57 -11.59 9.56
CA PHE A 1 -0.86 -12.05 10.94
C PHE A 1 -1.74 -13.30 10.94
N GLU A 2 -3.00 -13.21 10.52
CA GLU A 2 -3.95 -14.34 10.54
C GLU A 2 -3.49 -15.55 9.73
N GLU A 3 -2.69 -15.34 8.66
CA GLU A 3 -2.08 -16.42 7.90
C GLU A 3 -1.07 -17.24 8.71
N LEU A 4 -0.14 -16.54 9.37
CA LEU A 4 0.88 -17.17 10.20
C LEU A 4 0.23 -17.86 11.39
N HIS A 5 -0.80 -17.23 11.97
CA HIS A 5 -1.54 -17.81 13.08
C HIS A 5 -2.26 -19.10 12.66
N HIS A 6 -2.92 -19.09 11.50
CA HIS A 6 -3.57 -20.27 10.94
C HIS A 6 -2.56 -21.41 10.63
N ALA A 7 -1.35 -21.06 10.20
CA ALA A 7 -0.26 -22.01 9.97
C ALA A 7 0.45 -22.48 11.26
N GLY A 8 -0.01 -22.06 12.45
CA GLY A 8 0.62 -22.38 13.73
C GLY A 8 1.97 -21.70 13.96
N ALA A 9 2.33 -20.71 13.14
CA ALA A 9 3.58 -19.97 13.22
C ALA A 9 3.45 -18.73 14.12
N ALA A 10 4.58 -18.20 14.58
CA ALA A 10 4.63 -17.00 15.41
C ALA A 10 4.15 -15.77 14.64
N ALA A 11 2.89 -15.40 14.85
CA ALA A 11 2.28 -14.21 14.26
C ALA A 11 2.59 -12.96 15.09
N ARG A 12 3.05 -11.89 14.45
CA ARG A 12 3.28 -10.57 15.07
C ARG A 12 2.61 -9.48 14.25
N ILE A 13 2.06 -8.48 14.93
CA ILE A 13 1.55 -7.26 14.30
C ILE A 13 2.62 -6.19 14.50
N PRO A 14 3.20 -5.62 13.43
CA PRO A 14 4.12 -4.51 13.60
C PRO A 14 3.38 -3.29 14.18
N PRO A 15 3.96 -2.57 15.14
CA PRO A 15 3.36 -1.35 15.67
C PRO A 15 3.14 -0.32 14.55
N ARG A 16 2.00 0.38 14.59
CA ARG A 16 1.65 1.40 13.58
C ARG A 16 2.75 2.45 13.41
N ALA A 17 3.34 2.93 14.50
CA ALA A 17 4.44 3.90 14.45
C ALA A 17 5.65 3.40 13.65
N VAL A 18 5.97 2.10 13.72
CA VAL A 18 7.08 1.50 12.96
C VAL A 18 6.72 1.42 11.48
N HIS A 19 5.48 1.04 11.16
CA HIS A 19 4.97 1.05 9.79
C HIS A 19 5.04 2.46 9.19
N ASP A 20 4.50 3.46 9.89
CA ASP A 20 4.44 4.84 9.39
C ASP A 20 5.86 5.43 9.21
N ALA A 21 6.78 5.14 10.13
CA ALA A 21 8.19 5.50 9.98
C ALA A 21 8.84 4.84 8.75
N ALA A 22 8.51 3.58 8.45
CA ALA A 22 9.01 2.91 7.25
C ALA A 22 8.43 3.52 5.96
N VAL A 23 7.15 3.90 5.96
CA VAL A 23 6.49 4.58 4.84
C VAL A 23 7.22 5.88 4.50
N THR A 24 7.52 6.72 5.49
CA THR A 24 8.29 7.96 5.32
C THR A 24 9.74 7.68 4.93
N GLY A 25 10.41 6.78 5.64
CA GLY A 25 11.82 6.45 5.42
C GLY A 25 12.11 5.88 4.03
N LEU A 26 11.16 5.17 3.43
CA LEU A 26 11.29 4.66 2.06
C LEU A 26 11.40 5.81 1.04
N ALA A 27 10.55 6.83 1.15
CA ALA A 27 10.57 7.97 0.24
C ALA A 27 11.90 8.74 0.32
N GLU A 28 12.41 8.95 1.53
CA GLU A 28 13.73 9.55 1.75
C GLU A 28 14.88 8.70 1.22
N SER A 29 14.74 7.37 1.34
CA SER A 29 15.75 6.43 0.86
C SER A 29 15.84 6.44 -0.67
N LEU A 30 14.71 6.44 -1.37
CA LEU A 30 14.69 6.53 -2.85
C LEU A 30 15.36 7.82 -3.34
N GLU A 31 15.04 8.96 -2.71
CA GLU A 31 15.65 10.24 -3.04
C GLU A 31 17.18 10.22 -2.85
N ARG A 32 17.65 9.59 -1.76
CA ARG A 32 19.09 9.42 -1.49
C ARG A 32 19.75 8.50 -2.51
N ILE A 33 19.10 7.39 -2.89
CA ILE A 33 19.62 6.44 -3.88
C ILE A 33 19.77 7.12 -5.24
N GLU A 34 18.75 7.88 -5.69
CA GLU A 34 18.82 8.63 -6.95
C GLU A 34 19.91 9.69 -6.91
N ARG A 35 19.90 10.56 -5.90
CA ARG A 35 20.84 11.69 -5.80
C ARG A 35 22.29 11.23 -5.73
N ARG A 36 22.56 10.15 -5.01
CA ARG A 36 23.92 9.62 -4.80
C ARG A 36 24.28 8.48 -5.75
N LYS A 37 23.39 8.11 -6.68
CA LYS A 37 23.61 7.06 -7.68
C LYS A 37 24.05 5.73 -7.03
N LEU A 38 23.32 5.32 -5.98
CA LEU A 38 23.67 4.15 -5.15
C LEU A 38 23.17 2.81 -5.72
N ALA A 39 22.47 2.83 -6.84
CA ALA A 39 21.96 1.66 -7.53
C ALA A 39 22.05 1.87 -9.05
N ASP A 40 22.17 0.78 -9.81
CA ASP A 40 22.22 0.82 -11.27
C ASP A 40 20.82 0.90 -11.89
N ARG A 41 19.77 0.53 -11.14
CA ARG A 41 18.37 0.63 -11.56
C ARG A 41 17.45 0.88 -10.37
N LEU A 42 16.44 1.72 -10.57
CA LEU A 42 15.36 2.00 -9.64
C LEU A 42 14.04 1.67 -10.31
N LEU A 43 13.29 0.76 -9.69
CA LEU A 43 12.01 0.26 -10.19
C LEU A 43 10.96 0.40 -9.10
N ILE A 44 9.87 1.11 -9.41
CA ILE A 44 8.68 1.19 -8.56
C ILE A 44 7.58 0.44 -9.31
N GLN A 45 7.08 -0.62 -8.68
CA GLN A 45 5.98 -1.41 -9.19
C GLN A 45 4.79 -1.35 -8.25
N ARG A 46 3.59 -1.34 -8.85
CA ARG A 46 2.33 -1.53 -8.16
C ARG A 46 2.10 -3.01 -7.88
N THR A 47 1.13 -3.29 -7.02
CA THR A 47 0.74 -4.65 -6.63
C THR A 47 0.18 -5.49 -7.77
N ASP A 48 -0.32 -4.87 -8.84
CA ASP A 48 -0.74 -5.53 -10.08
C ASP A 48 0.45 -5.85 -11.03
N GLY A 49 1.68 -5.49 -10.63
CA GLY A 49 2.90 -5.71 -11.42
C GLY A 49 3.21 -4.58 -12.40
N GLU A 50 2.37 -3.54 -12.49
CA GLU A 50 2.64 -2.39 -13.35
C GLU A 50 3.85 -1.60 -12.85
N ALA A 51 4.83 -1.37 -13.73
CA ALA A 51 5.97 -0.50 -13.44
C ALA A 51 5.60 0.97 -13.65
N VAL A 52 5.44 1.71 -12.55
CA VAL A 52 5.13 3.15 -12.56
C VAL A 52 6.38 4.03 -12.61
N TYR A 53 7.54 3.46 -12.29
CA TYR A 53 8.84 4.11 -12.44
C TYR A 53 9.90 3.08 -12.79
N ASP A 54 10.72 3.37 -13.80
CA ASP A 54 11.89 2.58 -14.13
C ASP A 54 12.98 3.52 -14.63
N ASN A 55 14.07 3.63 -13.87
CA ASN A 55 15.20 4.46 -14.23
C ASN A 55 16.50 3.68 -14.07
N VAL A 56 17.35 3.76 -15.08
CA VAL A 56 18.61 3.03 -15.16
C VAL A 56 19.74 4.04 -15.18
N LEU A 57 20.81 3.73 -14.45
CA LEU A 57 22.05 4.49 -14.46
C LEU A 57 22.91 3.99 -15.62
N SER A 58 23.29 4.89 -16.51
CA SER A 58 24.16 4.59 -17.66
C SER A 58 25.26 5.64 -17.74
N ASN A 59 26.52 5.20 -17.82
CA ASN A 59 27.69 6.08 -17.86
C ASN A 59 27.71 7.13 -16.73
N GLY A 60 27.29 6.71 -15.53
CA GLY A 60 27.22 7.57 -14.37
C GLY A 60 26.13 8.65 -14.45
N GLN A 61 25.17 8.58 -15.37
CA GLN A 61 24.01 9.46 -15.44
C GLN A 61 22.71 8.66 -15.52
N TRP A 62 21.64 9.21 -14.95
CA TRP A 62 20.32 8.59 -15.08
C TRP A 62 19.78 8.77 -16.50
N LEU A 63 19.19 7.73 -17.06
CA LEU A 63 18.57 7.79 -18.39
C LEU A 63 17.32 8.68 -18.41
N ALA A 64 16.56 8.68 -17.32
CA ALA A 64 15.43 9.56 -17.10
C ALA A 64 15.70 10.54 -15.94
N ALA A 65 14.91 11.61 -15.87
CA ALA A 65 14.97 12.55 -14.74
C ALA A 65 14.75 11.81 -13.41
N ALA A 66 15.58 12.12 -12.41
CA ALA A 66 15.46 11.59 -11.06
C ALA A 66 14.16 12.12 -10.42
N ARG A 67 13.18 11.23 -10.25
CA ARG A 67 11.83 11.57 -9.77
C ARG A 67 11.20 10.44 -8.96
N ALA A 68 11.97 9.45 -8.52
CA ALA A 68 11.45 8.27 -7.81
C ALA A 68 10.62 8.65 -6.58
N ARG A 69 11.08 9.63 -5.78
CA ARG A 69 10.33 10.11 -4.61
C ARG A 69 8.96 10.67 -5.00
N GLN A 70 8.92 11.54 -6.02
CA GLN A 70 7.69 12.15 -6.49
C GLN A 70 6.73 11.07 -7.00
N VAL A 71 7.21 10.16 -7.85
CA VAL A 71 6.38 9.09 -8.41
C VAL A 71 5.87 8.15 -7.32
N LEU A 72 6.67 7.83 -6.30
CA LEU A 72 6.20 7.03 -5.16
C LEU A 72 5.04 7.72 -4.44
N GLU A 73 5.18 9.01 -4.14
CA GLU A 73 4.16 9.77 -3.42
C GLU A 73 2.88 9.96 -4.25
N GLU A 74 3.00 10.21 -5.55
CA GLU A 74 1.87 10.25 -6.49
C GLU A 74 1.16 8.89 -6.55
N THR A 75 1.93 7.81 -6.63
CA THR A 75 1.39 6.44 -6.65
C THR A 75 0.63 6.12 -5.35
N ARG A 76 1.14 6.55 -4.19
CA ARG A 76 0.49 6.37 -2.87
C ARG A 76 -0.79 7.18 -2.71
N ARG A 77 -0.85 8.37 -3.32
CA ARG A 77 -2.02 9.26 -3.25
C ARG A 77 -3.09 8.92 -4.28
N ARG A 78 -2.77 8.10 -5.28
CA ARG A 78 -3.72 7.70 -6.31
C ARG A 78 -4.93 7.01 -5.66
N PRO A 79 -6.16 7.46 -5.97
CA PRO A 79 -7.37 6.75 -5.57
C PRO A 79 -7.36 5.31 -6.10
N LEU A 80 -7.70 4.34 -5.23
CA LEU A 80 -7.79 2.93 -5.61
C LEU A 80 -8.90 2.70 -6.64
N SER A 81 -8.66 1.84 -7.64
CA SER A 81 -9.67 1.42 -8.61
C SER A 81 -10.79 0.63 -7.94
N ARG A 82 -11.93 0.47 -8.62
CA ARG A 82 -13.03 -0.35 -8.10
C ARG A 82 -12.59 -1.80 -7.85
N GLU A 83 -11.81 -2.35 -8.78
CA GLU A 83 -11.23 -3.69 -8.64
C GLU A 83 -10.27 -3.80 -7.45
N GLU A 84 -9.44 -2.78 -7.20
CA GLU A 84 -8.56 -2.74 -6.04
C GLU A 84 -9.35 -2.64 -4.72
N ILE A 85 -10.45 -1.89 -4.71
CA ILE A 85 -11.37 -1.80 -3.56
C ILE A 85 -12.06 -3.14 -3.30
N ASP A 86 -12.53 -3.83 -4.35
CA ASP A 86 -13.13 -5.16 -4.24
C ASP A 86 -12.12 -6.20 -3.72
N GLY A 87 -10.89 -6.15 -4.23
CA GLY A 87 -9.78 -6.95 -3.72
C GLY A 87 -9.50 -6.69 -2.24
N PHE A 88 -9.54 -5.43 -1.82
CA PHE A 88 -9.38 -5.03 -0.43
C PHE A 88 -10.53 -5.55 0.46
N ALA A 89 -11.78 -5.50 -0.02
CA ALA A 89 -12.94 -6.07 0.66
C ALA A 89 -12.79 -7.59 0.86
N LEU A 90 -12.26 -8.31 -0.15
CA LEU A 90 -11.99 -9.74 -0.05
C LEU A 90 -10.92 -10.05 1.02
N VAL A 91 -9.88 -9.22 1.12
CA VAL A 91 -8.86 -9.35 2.18
C VAL A 91 -9.48 -9.19 3.56
N TRP A 92 -10.34 -8.19 3.77
CA TRP A 92 -11.06 -8.02 5.03
C TRP A 92 -11.96 -9.20 5.37
N ALA A 93 -12.73 -9.70 4.40
CA ALA A 93 -13.57 -10.89 4.60
C ALA A 93 -12.74 -12.10 5.03
N LYS A 94 -11.56 -12.29 4.43
CA LYS A 94 -10.61 -13.35 4.80
C LYS A 94 -10.07 -13.18 6.22
N VAL A 95 -9.76 -11.94 6.65
CA VAL A 95 -9.31 -11.65 8.02
C VAL A 95 -10.40 -12.00 9.02
N VAL A 96 -11.63 -11.51 8.81
CA VAL A 96 -12.78 -11.78 9.69
C VAL A 96 -13.06 -13.27 9.78
N ALA A 97 -13.13 -13.98 8.65
CA ALA A 97 -13.37 -15.43 8.63
C ALA A 97 -12.30 -16.21 9.42
N ARG A 98 -11.03 -15.82 9.31
CA ARG A 98 -9.94 -16.45 10.08
C ARG A 98 -10.03 -16.15 11.58
N MET A 99 -10.41 -14.93 11.95
CA MET A 99 -10.65 -14.56 13.35
C MET A 99 -11.82 -15.35 13.95
N GLU A 100 -12.91 -15.52 13.20
CA GLU A 100 -14.06 -16.34 13.61
C GLU A 100 -13.65 -17.83 13.76
N ALA A 101 -12.89 -18.37 12.82
CA ALA A 101 -12.41 -19.75 12.86
C ALA A 101 -11.51 -20.07 14.07
N ARG A 102 -10.73 -19.10 14.55
CA ARG A 102 -9.92 -19.23 15.78
C ARG A 102 -10.65 -18.80 17.05
N SER A 103 -11.96 -18.53 16.97
CA SER A 103 -12.79 -18.06 18.09
C SER A 103 -12.21 -16.82 18.79
N ALA A 104 -11.81 -15.81 18.01
CA ALA A 104 -11.34 -14.54 18.55
C ALA A 104 -12.42 -13.89 19.45
N PRO A 105 -12.03 -13.07 20.44
CA PRO A 105 -12.98 -12.36 21.29
C PRO A 105 -13.98 -11.53 20.47
N ALA A 106 -15.26 -11.58 20.86
CA ALA A 106 -16.34 -10.90 20.14
C ALA A 106 -16.10 -9.39 20.00
N THR A 107 -15.59 -8.74 21.06
CA THR A 107 -15.25 -7.31 21.04
C THR A 107 -14.20 -6.98 19.97
N LEU A 108 -13.17 -7.81 19.84
CA LEU A 108 -12.12 -7.62 18.83
C LEU A 108 -12.66 -7.87 17.40
N LEU A 109 -13.54 -8.86 17.24
CA LEU A 109 -14.22 -9.10 15.96
C LEU A 109 -15.09 -7.91 15.56
N ASP A 110 -15.83 -7.32 16.49
CA ASP A 110 -16.68 -6.16 16.24
C ASP A 110 -15.85 -4.92 15.87
N GLU A 111 -14.74 -4.68 16.57
CA GLU A 111 -13.76 -3.62 16.24
C GLU A 111 -13.20 -3.79 14.83
N VAL A 112 -12.76 -5.01 14.47
CA VAL A 112 -12.21 -5.29 13.13
C VAL A 112 -13.28 -5.15 12.05
N LYS A 113 -14.52 -5.58 12.31
CA LYS A 113 -15.65 -5.39 11.39
C LYS A 113 -16.00 -3.91 11.22
N ALA A 114 -15.91 -3.11 12.29
CA ALA A 114 -16.11 -1.67 12.22
C ALA A 114 -15.02 -1.00 11.37
N GLN A 115 -13.75 -1.29 11.65
CA GLN A 115 -12.62 -0.77 10.88
C GLN A 115 -12.73 -1.12 9.39
N SER A 116 -13.10 -2.36 9.08
CA SER A 116 -13.31 -2.80 7.69
C SER A 116 -14.36 -1.96 6.95
N ARG A 117 -15.48 -1.64 7.61
CA ARG A 117 -16.52 -0.78 7.02
C ARG A 117 -16.02 0.64 6.80
N ASP A 118 -15.33 1.20 7.79
CA ASP A 118 -14.83 2.58 7.74
C ASP A 118 -13.79 2.75 6.63
N ASP A 119 -12.87 1.78 6.48
CA ASP A 119 -11.87 1.80 5.41
C ASP A 119 -12.52 1.72 4.04
N LEU A 120 -13.46 0.78 3.83
CA LEU A 120 -14.15 0.64 2.55
C LEU A 120 -14.98 1.87 2.21
N ALA A 121 -15.67 2.46 3.20
CA ALA A 121 -16.40 3.71 3.01
C ALA A 121 -15.47 4.86 2.61
N TRP A 122 -14.29 4.96 3.25
CA TRP A 122 -13.27 5.94 2.90
C TRP A 122 -12.78 5.78 1.47
N PHE A 123 -12.41 4.57 1.04
CA PHE A 123 -11.94 4.33 -0.33
C PHE A 123 -13.01 4.62 -1.39
N LEU A 124 -14.27 4.24 -1.12
CA LEU A 124 -15.39 4.52 -2.03
C LEU A 124 -15.68 6.02 -2.13
N ALA A 125 -15.58 6.76 -1.03
CA ALA A 125 -15.73 8.21 -1.04
C ALA A 125 -14.61 8.89 -1.84
N GLU A 126 -13.36 8.45 -1.63
CA GLU A 126 -12.21 9.01 -2.34
C GLU A 126 -12.26 8.71 -3.85
N ARG A 127 -12.66 7.50 -4.24
CA ARG A 127 -12.92 7.15 -5.63
C ARG A 127 -14.00 8.03 -6.25
N ARG A 128 -15.10 8.29 -5.53
CA ARG A 128 -16.17 9.16 -6.03
C ARG A 128 -15.69 10.58 -6.31
N ARG A 129 -14.91 11.16 -5.39
CA ARG A 129 -14.31 12.50 -5.59
C ARG A 129 -13.42 12.53 -6.82
N ALA A 130 -12.61 11.49 -7.02
CA ALA A 130 -11.76 11.39 -8.19
C ALA A 130 -12.55 11.28 -9.50
N ASP A 131 -13.62 10.47 -9.52
CA ASP A 131 -14.51 10.34 -10.68
C ASP A 131 -15.22 11.68 -11.01
N GLU A 132 -15.57 12.48 -9.99
CA GLU A 132 -16.15 13.83 -10.14
C GLU A 132 -15.13 14.84 -10.69
N ASP A 133 -13.91 14.85 -10.15
CA ASP A 133 -12.82 15.71 -10.61
C ASP A 133 -12.43 15.44 -12.08
N ASP A 134 -12.46 14.17 -12.50
CA ASP A 134 -12.18 13.79 -13.89
C ASP A 134 -13.32 14.15 -14.84
N ALA A 135 -14.58 14.16 -14.38
CA ALA A 135 -15.72 14.63 -15.17
C ALA A 135 -15.75 16.15 -15.37
N MET A 136 -15.02 16.92 -14.55
CA MET A 136 -14.93 18.38 -14.63
C MET A 136 -13.77 18.91 -15.51
N LYS A 137 -12.87 18.04 -15.98
CA LYS A 137 -11.74 18.39 -16.86
C LYS A 137 -12.07 18.19 -18.34
#